data_AF-A0A5N9ELA9-F1
#
_entry.id   AF-A0A5N9ELA9-F1
#
_cell.length_a   1.000
_cell.length_b   1.000
_cell.length_c   1.000
_cell.angle_alpha   90.00
_cell.angle_beta   90.00
_cell.angle_gamma   90.00
#
_symmetry.space_group_name_H-M   'P 1'
#
loop_
_entity.id
_entity.type
_entity.pdbx_description
1 polymer ?
#
loop_
_entity_poly.entity_id
_entity_poly.type
_entity_poly.pdbx_seq_one_letter_code
_entity_poly.pdbx_strand_id
1 'polypeptide(L)'
;MTDQFYPTRSDFLRELTGFIKAEIQSLLADGVSSIQMDEPRYSYYLDPARRDHLRGLDVDPDKAFEEAVAAGNDCLADARRAGVTVAMHICRGNNQSKWYA
;
A
#
# COMPACT_ATOMS: atom_id res chain seq x y z
N MET A 1 -13.65 -6.88 -11.38
CA MET A 1 -14.28 -6.00 -10.39
C MET A 1 -14.35 -6.82 -9.10
N THR A 2 -13.88 -6.29 -7.98
CA THR A 2 -13.79 -7.01 -6.70
C THR A 2 -15.13 -7.02 -5.94
N ASP A 3 -16.10 -6.26 -6.42
CA ASP A 3 -17.48 -6.10 -5.92
C ASP A 3 -18.29 -7.40 -5.80
N GLN A 4 -17.97 -8.43 -6.57
CA GLN A 4 -18.56 -9.76 -6.40
C GLN A 4 -18.19 -10.41 -5.06
N PHE A 5 -17.01 -10.09 -4.52
CA PHE A 5 -16.44 -10.73 -3.32
C PHE A 5 -16.38 -9.76 -2.12
N TYR A 6 -16.30 -8.46 -2.38
CA TYR A 6 -16.14 -7.42 -1.38
C TYR A 6 -17.18 -6.32 -1.56
N PRO A 7 -17.97 -5.99 -0.52
CA PRO A 7 -18.96 -4.92 -0.59
C PRO A 7 -18.34 -3.56 -0.91
N THR A 8 -17.11 -3.31 -0.43
CA THR A 8 -16.38 -2.07 -0.66
C THR A 8 -14.91 -2.33 -0.99
N ARG A 9 -14.25 -1.33 -1.60
CA ARG A 9 -12.79 -1.34 -1.82
C ARG A 9 -12.03 -1.40 -0.50
N SER A 10 -12.53 -0.74 0.53
CA SER A 10 -11.92 -0.71 1.86
C SER A 10 -11.99 -2.07 2.55
N ASP A 11 -13.03 -2.88 2.30
CA ASP A 11 -13.09 -4.27 2.79
C ASP A 11 -12.03 -5.15 2.14
N PHE A 12 -11.85 -5.01 0.83
CA PHE A 12 -10.77 -5.70 0.12
C PHE A 12 -9.38 -5.28 0.62
N LEU A 13 -9.16 -3.96 0.79
CA LEU A 13 -7.90 -3.43 1.32
C LEU A 13 -7.60 -4.01 2.72
N ARG A 14 -8.61 -4.07 3.60
CA ARG A 14 -8.44 -4.59 4.96
C ARG A 14 -8.03 -6.06 4.97
N GLU A 15 -8.60 -6.88 4.11
CA GLU A 15 -8.20 -8.29 4.02
C GLU A 15 -6.78 -8.43 3.45
N LEU A 16 -6.43 -7.65 2.42
CA LEU A 16 -5.08 -7.61 1.87
C LEU A 16 -4.05 -7.17 2.91
N THR A 17 -4.35 -6.15 3.71
CA THR A 17 -3.52 -5.73 4.86
C THR A 17 -3.31 -6.89 5.83
N GLY A 18 -4.36 -7.68 6.12
CA GLY A 18 -4.26 -8.87 6.95
C GLY A 18 -3.28 -9.91 6.40
N PHE A 19 -3.33 -10.19 5.09
CA PHE A 19 -2.41 -11.13 4.44
C PHE A 19 -0.96 -10.66 4.47
N ILE A 20 -0.70 -9.40 4.10
CA ILE A 20 0.66 -8.84 4.10
C ILE A 20 1.22 -8.79 5.52
N LYS A 21 0.40 -8.43 6.51
CA LYS A 21 0.81 -8.45 7.92
C LYS A 21 1.20 -9.87 8.37
N ALA A 22 0.40 -10.88 8.02
CA ALA A 22 0.69 -12.27 8.34
C ALA A 22 1.99 -12.75 7.68
N GLU A 23 2.24 -12.36 6.43
CA GLU A 23 3.48 -12.66 5.72
C GLU A 23 4.70 -12.03 6.43
N ILE A 24 4.62 -10.75 6.80
CA ILE A 24 5.67 -10.06 7.56
C ILE A 24 5.92 -10.78 8.89
N GLN A 25 4.88 -11.19 9.62
CA GLN A 25 5.02 -11.95 10.86
C GLN A 25 5.74 -13.29 10.63
N SER A 26 5.43 -13.99 9.53
CA SER A 26 6.10 -15.25 9.17
C SER A 26 7.61 -15.02 8.91
N LEU A 27 7.95 -14.00 8.12
CA LEU A 27 9.35 -13.65 7.85
C LEU A 27 10.11 -13.31 9.15
N LEU A 28 9.48 -12.56 10.04
CA LEU A 28 10.03 -12.23 11.35
C LEU A 28 10.23 -13.47 12.24
N ALA A 29 9.35 -14.47 12.15
CA ALA A 29 9.46 -15.73 12.87
C ALA A 29 10.62 -16.60 12.33
N ASP A 30 10.89 -16.51 11.03
CA ASP A 30 12.03 -17.17 10.37
C ASP A 30 13.37 -16.44 10.62
N GLY A 31 13.36 -15.35 11.39
CA GLY A 31 14.55 -14.60 11.78
C GLY A 31 14.98 -13.51 10.79
N VAL A 32 14.15 -13.18 9.80
CA VAL A 32 14.41 -12.06 8.89
C VAL A 32 14.38 -10.75 9.69
N SER A 33 15.45 -9.98 9.60
CA SER A 33 15.63 -8.72 10.33
C SER A 33 15.56 -7.48 9.42
N SER A 34 15.27 -7.65 8.12
CA SER A 34 15.13 -6.55 7.18
C SER A 34 13.86 -6.73 6.36
N ILE A 35 12.88 -5.85 6.56
CA ILE A 35 11.59 -5.84 5.87
C ILE A 35 11.53 -4.60 4.99
N GLN A 36 11.35 -4.77 3.69
CA GLN A 36 11.08 -3.68 2.76
C GLN A 36 9.67 -3.83 2.18
N MET A 37 8.87 -2.78 2.24
CA MET A 37 7.57 -2.72 1.60
C MET A 37 7.63 -1.85 0.34
N ASP A 38 7.21 -2.42 -0.78
CA ASP A 38 7.19 -1.72 -2.06
C ASP A 38 5.82 -1.08 -2.28
N GLU A 39 5.79 0.26 -2.33
CA GLU A 39 4.59 1.08 -2.52
C GLU A 39 4.66 1.86 -3.85
N PRO A 40 4.54 1.18 -5.00
CA PRO A 40 4.74 1.82 -6.29
C PRO A 40 3.63 2.81 -6.67
N ARG A 41 2.49 2.80 -5.95
CA ARG A 41 1.31 3.62 -6.29
C ARG A 41 1.11 4.84 -5.42
N TYR A 42 1.93 5.08 -4.40
CA TYR A 42 1.77 6.29 -3.58
C TYR A 42 1.90 7.57 -4.42
N SER A 43 2.72 7.55 -5.47
CA SER A 43 2.84 8.64 -6.44
C SER A 43 1.54 8.93 -7.21
N TYR A 44 0.60 7.99 -7.35
CA TYR A 44 -0.69 8.24 -8.02
C TYR A 44 -1.57 9.20 -7.22
N TYR A 45 -1.41 9.25 -5.91
CA TYR A 45 -2.17 10.18 -5.07
C TYR A 45 -1.64 11.61 -5.16
N LEU A 46 -0.47 11.82 -5.79
CA LEU A 46 0.17 13.11 -5.97
C LEU A 46 0.00 13.66 -7.39
N ASP A 47 0.01 12.79 -8.41
CA ASP A 47 -0.16 13.16 -9.83
C ASP A 47 -1.60 13.66 -10.10
N PRO A 48 -1.79 14.92 -10.58
CA PRO A 48 -3.12 15.48 -10.84
C PRO A 48 -3.97 14.66 -11.80
N ALA A 49 -3.38 14.11 -12.87
CA ALA A 49 -4.11 13.32 -13.86
C ALA A 49 -4.61 11.99 -13.28
N ARG A 50 -3.83 11.41 -12.35
CA ARG A 50 -4.23 10.20 -11.61
C ARG A 50 -5.32 10.51 -10.59
N ARG A 51 -5.22 11.64 -9.89
CA ARG A 51 -6.28 12.10 -8.97
C ARG A 51 -7.59 12.36 -9.71
N ASP A 52 -7.55 12.98 -10.89
CA ASP A 52 -8.75 13.18 -11.73
C ASP A 52 -9.35 11.88 -12.21
N HIS A 53 -8.50 10.90 -12.58
CA HIS A 53 -8.98 9.57 -12.92
C HIS A 53 -9.69 8.89 -11.73
N LEU A 54 -9.16 9.00 -10.51
CA LEU A 54 -9.81 8.47 -9.30
C LEU A 54 -11.17 9.11 -9.06
N ARG A 55 -11.26 10.44 -9.19
CA ARG A 55 -12.55 11.16 -9.09
C ARG A 55 -13.55 10.70 -10.15
N GLY A 56 -13.09 10.44 -11.38
CA GLY A 56 -13.93 9.88 -12.45
C GLY A 56 -14.44 8.46 -12.16
N LEU A 57 -13.84 7.76 -11.20
CA LEU A 57 -14.30 6.47 -10.69
C LEU A 57 -15.11 6.61 -9.38
N ASP A 58 -15.53 7.82 -9.04
CA ASP A 58 -16.20 8.16 -7.77
C ASP A 58 -15.38 7.79 -6.52
N VAL A 59 -14.05 7.86 -6.64
CA VAL A 59 -13.11 7.64 -5.54
C VAL A 59 -12.53 8.98 -5.11
N ASP A 60 -12.71 9.31 -3.83
CA ASP A 60 -12.03 10.44 -3.19
C ASP A 60 -10.53 10.11 -3.04
N PRO A 61 -9.64 10.80 -3.77
CA PRO A 61 -8.21 10.48 -3.77
C PRO A 61 -7.55 10.75 -2.41
N ASP A 62 -8.05 11.68 -1.62
CA ASP A 62 -7.45 12.02 -0.32
C ASP A 62 -7.80 10.97 0.72
N LYS A 63 -9.08 10.54 0.77
CA LYS A 63 -9.49 9.41 1.61
C LYS A 63 -8.81 8.11 1.20
N ALA A 64 -8.71 7.84 -0.10
CA ALA A 64 -8.03 6.64 -0.59
C ALA A 64 -6.54 6.63 -0.22
N PHE A 65 -5.88 7.80 -0.21
CA PHE A 65 -4.50 7.92 0.25
C PHE A 65 -4.37 7.69 1.76
N GLU A 66 -5.25 8.27 2.56
CA GLU A 66 -5.29 8.04 4.02
C GLU A 66 -5.49 6.56 4.35
N GLU A 67 -6.41 5.87 3.68
CA GLU A 67 -6.61 4.43 3.84
C GLU A 67 -5.37 3.62 3.44
N ALA A 68 -4.71 3.98 2.35
CA ALA A 68 -3.48 3.30 1.91
C ALA A 68 -2.33 3.49 2.91
N VAL A 69 -2.18 4.69 3.50
CA VAL A 69 -1.19 4.96 4.54
C VAL A 69 -1.50 4.19 5.82
N ALA A 70 -2.77 4.15 6.23
CA ALA A 70 -3.21 3.37 7.38
C ALA A 70 -2.92 1.88 7.19
N ALA A 71 -3.30 1.31 6.04
CA ALA A 71 -3.01 -0.07 5.66
C ALA A 71 -1.51 -0.38 5.71
N GLY A 72 -0.66 0.49 5.16
CA GLY A 72 0.79 0.30 5.18
C GLY A 72 1.38 0.35 6.59
N ASN A 73 0.89 1.25 7.44
CA ASN A 73 1.27 1.29 8.85
C ASN A 73 0.86 0.01 9.60
N ASP A 74 -0.34 -0.50 9.32
CA ASP A 74 -0.86 -1.72 9.96
C ASP A 74 -0.06 -2.97 9.55
N CYS A 75 0.33 -3.08 8.28
CA CYS A 75 1.21 -4.14 7.78
C CYS A 75 2.55 -4.17 8.53
N LEU A 76 3.14 -2.99 8.75
CA LEU A 76 4.50 -2.85 9.32
C LEU A 76 4.53 -2.76 10.85
N ALA A 77 3.37 -2.74 11.52
CA ALA A 77 3.28 -2.51 12.96
C ALA A 77 4.19 -3.45 13.77
N ASP A 78 4.19 -4.75 13.46
CA ASP A 78 4.97 -5.75 14.21
C ASP A 78 6.46 -5.77 13.84
N ALA A 79 6.80 -5.28 12.64
CA ALA A 79 8.19 -5.13 12.19
C ALA A 79 8.89 -3.92 12.80
N ARG A 80 8.15 -2.94 13.35
CA ARG A 80 8.70 -1.76 14.03
C ARG A 80 9.17 -2.09 15.45
N ARG A 81 10.14 -3.00 15.56
CA ARG A 81 10.73 -3.47 16.83
C ARG A 81 12.25 -3.44 16.79
N ALA A 82 12.88 -3.48 17.96
CA ALA A 82 14.34 -3.47 18.08
C ALA A 82 14.97 -4.66 17.31
N GLY A 83 16.06 -4.37 16.59
CA GLY A 83 16.79 -5.38 15.79
C GLY A 83 16.16 -5.68 14.43
N VAL A 84 15.08 -5.01 14.03
CA VAL A 84 14.49 -5.12 12.69
C VAL A 84 14.60 -3.78 11.97
N THR A 85 15.15 -3.80 10.76
CA THR A 85 15.16 -2.66 9.83
C THR A 85 13.89 -2.70 9.00
N VAL A 86 13.16 -1.59 8.99
CA VAL A 86 11.99 -1.41 8.12
C VAL A 86 12.30 -0.34 7.08
N ALA A 87 12.09 -0.68 5.80
CA ALA A 87 12.27 0.21 4.67
C ALA A 87 10.99 0.27 3.82
N MET A 88 10.83 1.36 3.07
CA MET A 88 9.75 1.50 2.10
C MET A 88 10.32 2.00 0.79
N HIS A 89 10.04 1.27 -0.29
CA HIS A 89 10.34 1.73 -1.64
C HIS A 89 9.13 2.47 -2.21
N ILE A 90 9.30 3.74 -2.55
CA ILE A 90 8.28 4.53 -3.24
C ILE A 90 8.71 4.74 -4.68
N CYS A 91 7.98 4.12 -5.61
CA CYS A 91 8.24 4.29 -7.03
C CYS A 91 7.70 5.64 -7.52
N ARG A 92 8.50 6.37 -8.31
CA ARG A 92 8.09 7.61 -8.99
C ARG A 92 7.58 7.40 -10.42
N GLY A 93 7.41 6.14 -10.83
CA GLY A 93 6.99 5.81 -12.20
C GLY A 93 8.12 5.93 -13.20
N ASN A 94 8.69 4.79 -13.56
CA ASN A 94 9.50 4.65 -14.77
C ASN A 94 9.10 3.36 -15.52
N ASN A 95 7.83 2.95 -15.41
CA ASN A 95 7.36 1.79 -16.14
C ASN A 95 7.14 2.21 -17.61
N GLN A 96 8.00 1.72 -18.51
CA GLN A 96 7.96 2.04 -19.94
C GLN A 96 8.11 3.54 -20.26
N SER A 97 9.00 4.25 -19.57
CA SER A 97 9.24 5.71 -19.76
C SER A 97 8.02 6.59 -19.45
N LYS A 98 7.02 6.07 -18.73
CA LYS A 98 5.88 6.84 -18.22
C LYS A 98 6.25 7.39 -16.84
N TRP A 99 6.69 8.63 -16.82
CA TRP A 99 6.95 9.40 -15.60
C TRP A 99 5.63 9.89 -15.02
N TYR A 100 5.44 9.76 -13.71
CA TYR A 100 4.38 10.47 -13.00
C TYR A 100 4.93 11.85 -12.66
N ALA A 101 4.29 12.90 -13.20
CA ALA A 101 4.70 14.30 -13.05
C ALA A 101 3.88 14.99 -11.97
#